data_AF-A0A3M6U2B9-F1
#
_entry.id   AF-A0A3M6U2B9-F1
#
_cell.length_a   1.000
_cell.length_b   1.000
_cell.length_c   1.000
_cell.angle_alpha   90.00
_cell.angle_beta   90.00
_cell.angle_gamma   90.00
#
_symmetry.space_group_name_H-M   'P 1'
#
loop_
_entity.id
_entity.type
_entity.pdbx_description
1 polymer ?
#
loop_
_entity_poly.entity_id
_entity_poly.type
_entity_poly.pdbx_seq_one_letter_code
_entity_poly.pdbx_strand_id
1 'polypeptide(L)'
;TYALFEQASGSKLNQSKSKGLWLGGWCGRVDPPVALDWSSSKLKVLGVFIGLRVTPRIFVYLLNLAKFLIWHSRNDFRFRGIRPGAAEVITKVKVRVRFNIPLFFKRFRSSRRRRYFHRQWGARGVVASVVDGRCL
;
A
#
# COMPACT_ATOMS: atom_id res chain seq x y z
N THR A 1 6.14 1.25 27.22
CA THR A 1 5.55 1.20 25.85
C THR A 1 5.93 -0.07 25.10
N TYR A 2 7.21 -0.43 24.94
CA TYR A 2 7.59 -1.69 24.26
C TYR A 2 7.38 -2.95 25.09
N ALA A 3 7.63 -2.90 26.41
CA ALA A 3 7.36 -4.02 27.32
C ALA A 3 5.87 -4.42 27.31
N LEU A 4 4.97 -3.44 27.23
CA LEU A 4 3.53 -3.68 27.09
C LEU A 4 3.18 -4.38 25.77
N PHE A 5 3.82 -3.97 24.66
CA PHE A 5 3.67 -4.67 23.38
C PHE A 5 4.20 -6.10 23.45
N GLU A 6 5.37 -6.31 24.05
CA GLU A 6 5.98 -7.64 24.22
C GLU A 6 5.10 -8.55 25.08
N GLN A 7 4.58 -8.04 26.20
CA GLN A 7 3.69 -8.78 27.09
C GLN A 7 2.34 -9.12 26.42
N ALA A 8 1.76 -8.20 25.65
CA ALA A 8 0.47 -8.42 24.98
C ALA A 8 0.57 -9.32 23.73
N SER A 9 1.70 -9.28 23.01
CA SER A 9 1.86 -9.99 21.73
C SER A 9 2.74 -11.24 21.81
N GLY A 10 3.49 -11.43 22.90
CA GLY A 10 4.54 -12.45 23.02
C GLY A 10 5.72 -12.24 22.06
N SER A 11 5.79 -11.10 21.38
CA SER A 11 6.77 -10.81 20.34
C SER A 11 7.66 -9.63 20.72
N LYS A 12 8.98 -9.77 20.53
CA LYS A 12 9.95 -8.71 20.84
C LYS A 12 10.23 -7.82 19.63
N LEU A 13 10.12 -6.50 19.82
CA LEU A 13 10.39 -5.53 18.76
C LEU A 13 11.91 -5.38 18.54
N ASN A 14 12.36 -5.58 17.30
CA ASN A 14 13.74 -5.26 16.92
C ASN A 14 13.86 -3.76 16.59
N GLN A 15 14.27 -2.96 17.56
CA GLN A 15 14.37 -1.51 17.42
C GLN A 15 15.40 -1.06 16.37
N SER A 16 16.49 -1.81 16.15
CA SER A 16 17.51 -1.43 15.16
C SER A 16 17.03 -1.59 13.70
N LYS A 17 16.07 -2.49 13.47
CA LYS A 17 15.43 -2.68 12.15
C LYS A 17 14.10 -1.95 12.01
N SER A 18 13.51 -1.49 13.11
CA SER A 18 12.21 -0.82 13.12
C SER A 18 12.40 0.68 12.95
N LYS A 19 11.89 1.21 11.83
CA LYS A 19 12.00 2.63 11.51
C LYS A 19 10.62 3.26 11.32
N GLY A 20 10.47 4.51 11.74
CA GLY A 20 9.31 5.34 11.47
C GLY A 20 9.47 6.14 10.18
N LEU A 21 8.35 6.48 9.53
CA LEU A 21 8.32 7.36 8.35
C LEU A 21 7.39 8.53 8.64
N TRP A 22 7.94 9.74 8.56
CA TRP A 22 7.13 10.95 8.60
C TRP A 22 6.37 11.14 7.29
N LEU A 23 5.06 11.33 7.40
CA LEU A 23 4.14 11.46 6.27
C LEU A 23 3.36 12.77 6.32
N GLY A 24 2.99 13.29 5.14
CA GLY A 24 2.26 14.54 4.98
C GLY A 24 2.95 15.75 5.62
N GLY A 25 2.16 16.57 6.31
CA GLY A 25 2.64 17.78 7.01
C GLY A 25 3.47 17.50 8.27
N TRP A 26 3.71 16.23 8.61
CA TRP A 26 4.58 15.84 9.73
C TRP A 26 6.03 15.63 9.25
N CYS A 27 6.27 15.79 7.94
CA CYS A 27 7.61 15.82 7.38
C CYS A 27 8.45 16.95 8.00
N GLY A 28 9.61 16.61 8.55
CA GLY A 28 10.54 17.58 9.15
C GLY A 28 10.38 17.74 10.67
N ARG A 29 9.45 17.00 11.29
CA ARG A 29 9.38 16.91 12.74
C ARG A 29 10.60 16.20 13.33
N VAL A 30 10.98 16.66 14.51
CA VAL A 30 12.09 16.13 15.32
C VAL A 30 11.62 15.52 16.64
N ASP A 31 10.31 15.59 16.91
CA ASP A 31 9.60 15.09 18.08
C ASP A 31 8.95 13.71 17.80
N PRO A 32 9.69 12.59 17.87
CA PRO A 32 9.13 11.28 17.55
C PRO A 32 8.13 10.83 18.64
N PRO A 33 6.93 10.32 18.27
CA PRO A 33 5.95 9.83 19.24
C PRO A 33 6.39 8.53 19.92
N VAL A 34 7.34 7.81 19.32
CA VAL A 34 7.87 6.53 19.79
C VAL A 34 9.37 6.51 19.51
N ALA A 35 10.17 6.01 20.46
CA ALA A 35 11.62 5.97 20.39
C ALA A 35 12.14 4.96 19.34
N LEU A 36 11.95 5.27 18.07
CA LEU A 36 12.46 4.56 16.90
C LEU A 36 13.27 5.54 16.04
N ASP A 37 14.02 5.01 15.08
CA ASP A 37 14.67 5.84 14.06
C ASP A 37 13.62 6.33 13.05
N TRP A 38 13.33 7.64 13.02
CA TRP A 38 12.33 8.22 12.12
C TRP A 38 12.99 8.90 10.92
N SER A 39 12.53 8.54 9.73
CA SER A 39 12.99 9.14 8.47
C SER A 39 11.93 10.08 7.89
N SER A 40 12.37 11.20 7.33
CA SER A 40 11.53 12.12 6.54
C SER A 40 11.63 11.89 5.02
N SER A 41 12.52 11.00 4.58
CA SER A 41 12.82 10.80 3.15
C SER A 41 12.08 9.60 2.57
N LYS A 42 12.49 8.38 2.95
CA LYS A 42 11.93 7.13 2.43
C LYS A 42 12.25 5.94 3.34
N LEU A 43 11.33 4.99 3.40
CA LEU A 43 11.55 3.66 3.99
C LEU A 43 11.45 2.58 2.92
N LYS A 44 12.33 1.57 2.99
CA LYS A 44 12.23 0.39 2.12
C LYS A 44 11.34 -0.65 2.79
N VAL A 45 10.21 -0.95 2.17
CA VAL A 45 9.28 -2.00 2.60
C VAL A 45 9.18 -3.03 1.48
N LEU A 46 9.72 -4.23 1.73
CA LEU A 46 9.68 -5.36 0.80
C LEU A 46 10.17 -5.02 -0.61
N GLY A 47 11.31 -4.34 -0.71
CA GLY A 47 11.90 -3.95 -1.99
C GLY A 47 11.39 -2.62 -2.55
N VAL A 48 10.29 -2.08 -2.04
CA VAL A 48 9.72 -0.81 -2.51
C VAL A 48 10.04 0.33 -1.55
N PHE A 49 10.59 1.42 -2.07
CA PHE A 49 10.77 2.64 -1.30
C PHE A 49 9.43 3.37 -1.18
N ILE A 50 9.03 3.67 0.05
CA ILE A 50 7.85 4.45 0.43
C ILE A 50 8.33 5.79 0.95
N GLY A 51 7.95 6.88 0.30
CA GLY A 51 8.30 8.25 0.72
C GLY A 51 7.28 9.27 0.23
N LEU A 52 7.34 10.49 0.80
CA LEU A 52 6.36 11.57 0.61
C LEU A 52 6.07 11.96 -0.84
N ARG A 53 7.01 11.71 -1.75
CA ARG A 53 6.91 12.14 -3.16
C ARG A 53 7.04 11.02 -4.18
N VAL A 54 7.52 9.83 -3.78
CA VAL A 54 8.10 8.88 -4.74
C VAL A 54 7.17 7.70 -5.04
N THR A 55 6.21 7.40 -4.17
CA THR A 55 5.44 6.14 -4.30
C THR A 55 3.96 6.43 -4.54
N PRO A 56 3.48 6.26 -5.78
CA PRO A 56 2.07 6.37 -6.09
C PRO A 56 1.26 5.42 -5.18
N ARG A 57 0.19 5.93 -4.55
CA ARG A 57 -0.64 5.17 -3.58
C ARG A 57 -1.14 3.83 -4.12
N ILE A 58 -1.32 3.76 -5.45
CA ILE A 58 -1.71 2.54 -6.14
C ILE A 58 -0.69 1.40 -5.96
N PHE A 59 0.62 1.66 -5.87
CA PHE A 59 1.61 0.60 -5.66
C PHE A 59 1.46 -0.06 -4.30
N VAL A 60 1.27 0.72 -3.24
CA VAL A 60 1.02 0.19 -1.88
C VAL A 60 -0.27 -0.64 -1.86
N TYR A 61 -1.31 -0.16 -2.53
CA TYR A 61 -2.55 -0.91 -2.70
C TYR A 61 -2.34 -2.24 -3.44
N LEU A 62 -1.64 -2.23 -4.58
CA LEU A 62 -1.33 -3.42 -5.37
C LEU A 62 -0.52 -4.43 -4.58
N LEU A 63 0.50 -3.99 -3.84
CA LEU A 63 1.30 -4.87 -2.97
C LEU A 63 0.45 -5.53 -1.89
N ASN A 64 -0.41 -4.76 -1.20
CA ASN A 64 -1.26 -5.32 -0.16
C ASN A 64 -2.33 -6.26 -0.71
N LEU A 65 -2.91 -5.93 -1.87
CA LEU A 65 -3.84 -6.79 -2.57
C LEU A 65 -3.18 -8.10 -3.00
N ALA A 66 -1.98 -8.04 -3.58
CA ALA A 66 -1.21 -9.23 -3.97
C ALA A 66 -0.89 -10.10 -2.75
N LYS A 67 -0.41 -9.52 -1.65
CA LYS A 67 -0.17 -10.26 -0.39
C LYS A 67 -1.43 -10.95 0.12
N PHE A 68 -2.55 -10.24 0.15
CA PHE A 68 -3.83 -10.78 0.60
C PHE A 68 -4.25 -11.97 -0.27
N LEU A 69 -4.15 -11.85 -1.60
CA LEU A 69 -4.52 -12.93 -2.52
C LEU A 69 -3.56 -14.12 -2.46
N ILE A 70 -2.25 -13.88 -2.28
CA ILE A 70 -1.27 -14.95 -2.05
C ILE A 70 -1.55 -15.66 -0.74
N TRP A 71 -1.80 -14.90 0.35
CA TRP A 71 -2.19 -15.47 1.62
C TRP A 71 -3.47 -16.31 1.49
N HIS A 72 -4.50 -15.79 0.83
CA HIS A 72 -5.75 -16.53 0.59
C HIS A 72 -5.49 -17.82 -0.19
N SER A 73 -4.72 -17.75 -1.28
CA SER A 73 -4.38 -18.90 -2.11
C SER A 73 -3.61 -19.98 -1.34
N ARG A 74 -2.70 -19.60 -0.46
CA ARG A 74 -2.00 -20.53 0.45
C ARG A 74 -2.93 -21.19 1.45
N ASN A 75 -3.92 -20.46 1.96
CA ASN A 75 -4.91 -21.01 2.88
C ASN A 75 -5.90 -21.93 2.15
N ASP A 76 -6.35 -21.59 0.94
CA ASP A 76 -7.16 -22.49 0.11
C ASP A 76 -6.42 -23.81 -0.16
N PHE A 77 -5.12 -23.75 -0.45
CA PHE A 77 -4.32 -24.97 -0.59
C PHE A 77 -4.27 -25.78 0.71
N ARG A 78 -3.98 -25.11 1.83
CA ARG A 78 -3.84 -25.77 3.14
C ARG A 78 -5.13 -26.40 3.64
N PHE A 79 -6.26 -25.71 3.50
CA PHE A 79 -7.53 -26.11 4.12
C PHE A 79 -8.52 -26.74 3.14
N ARG A 80 -8.37 -26.51 1.83
CA ARG A 80 -9.29 -27.00 0.80
C ARG A 80 -8.60 -27.85 -0.26
N GLY A 81 -7.28 -28.03 -0.19
CA GLY A 81 -6.51 -28.81 -1.16
C GLY A 81 -6.43 -28.20 -2.57
N ILE A 82 -6.90 -26.97 -2.76
CA ILE A 82 -6.94 -26.31 -4.08
C ILE A 82 -5.53 -25.81 -4.42
N ARG A 83 -4.93 -26.34 -5.50
CA ARG A 83 -3.57 -25.95 -5.89
C ARG A 83 -3.51 -24.48 -6.31
N PRO A 84 -2.55 -23.69 -5.80
CA PRO A 84 -2.46 -22.28 -6.09
C PRO A 84 -1.91 -22.05 -7.51
N GLY A 85 -2.73 -21.46 -8.39
CA GLY A 85 -2.32 -21.05 -9.74
C GLY A 85 -1.88 -19.59 -9.78
N ALA A 86 -0.64 -19.32 -10.23
CA ALA A 86 -0.14 -17.94 -10.37
C ALA A 86 -1.03 -17.10 -11.30
N ALA A 87 -1.49 -17.68 -12.41
CA ALA A 87 -2.40 -17.03 -13.36
C ALA A 87 -3.75 -16.65 -12.72
N GLU A 88 -4.26 -17.47 -11.81
CA GLU A 88 -5.51 -17.22 -11.11
C GLU A 88 -5.36 -16.06 -10.13
N VAL A 89 -4.28 -16.04 -9.35
CA VAL A 89 -3.96 -14.92 -8.44
C VAL A 89 -3.81 -13.61 -9.21
N ILE A 90 -3.09 -13.62 -10.34
CA ILE A 90 -2.94 -12.44 -11.20
C ILE A 90 -4.31 -11.97 -11.74
N THR A 91 -5.16 -12.90 -12.16
CA THR A 91 -6.52 -12.58 -12.64
C THR A 91 -7.36 -11.95 -11.53
N LYS A 92 -7.32 -12.50 -10.31
CA LYS A 92 -7.99 -11.92 -9.13
C LYS A 92 -7.48 -10.51 -8.82
N VAL A 93 -6.16 -10.26 -8.91
CA VAL A 93 -5.59 -8.92 -8.77
C VAL A 93 -6.18 -7.99 -9.83
N LYS A 94 -6.12 -8.37 -11.11
CA LYS A 94 -6.61 -7.55 -12.23
C LYS A 94 -8.09 -7.19 -12.07
N VAL A 95 -8.94 -8.16 -11.74
CA VAL A 95 -10.38 -7.95 -11.52
C VAL A 95 -10.61 -6.96 -10.38
N ARG A 96 -9.94 -7.16 -9.24
CA ARG A 96 -10.12 -6.28 -8.07
C ARG A 96 -9.65 -4.86 -8.36
N VAL A 97 -8.52 -4.69 -9.06
CA VAL A 97 -7.99 -3.38 -9.45
C VAL A 97 -8.93 -2.67 -10.41
N ARG A 98 -9.35 -3.35 -11.50
CA ARG A 98 -10.30 -2.80 -12.48
C ARG A 98 -11.63 -2.38 -11.86
N PHE A 99 -12.10 -3.11 -10.86
CA PHE A 99 -13.32 -2.74 -10.14
C PHE A 99 -13.12 -1.53 -9.22
N ASN A 100 -12.04 -1.50 -8.44
CA ASN A 100 -11.86 -0.48 -7.40
C ASN A 100 -11.38 0.87 -7.93
N ILE A 101 -10.53 0.89 -8.96
CA ILE A 101 -9.95 2.13 -9.50
C ILE A 101 -11.04 3.13 -9.96
N PRO A 102 -12.03 2.74 -10.79
CA PRO A 102 -13.11 3.65 -11.18
C PRO A 102 -13.97 4.09 -10.00
N LEU A 103 -14.20 3.23 -9.02
CA LEU A 103 -14.96 3.57 -7.80
C LEU A 103 -14.24 4.63 -6.96
N PHE A 104 -12.92 4.50 -6.79
CA PHE A 104 -12.13 5.53 -6.13
C PHE A 104 -12.15 6.83 -6.93
N PHE A 105 -11.99 6.76 -8.25
CA PHE A 105 -12.04 7.93 -9.13
C PHE A 105 -13.35 8.71 -8.99
N LYS A 106 -14.51 8.02 -8.93
CA LYS A 106 -15.83 8.65 -8.72
C LYS A 106 -15.91 9.51 -7.45
N ARG A 107 -15.11 9.23 -6.42
CA ARG A 107 -15.04 10.04 -5.18
C ARG A 107 -14.34 11.39 -5.39
N PHE A 108 -13.54 11.53 -6.45
CA PHE A 108 -12.82 12.76 -6.78
C PHE A 108 -13.62 13.61 -7.78
N ARG A 109 -14.47 14.50 -7.26
CA ARG A 109 -15.33 15.35 -8.11
C ARG A 109 -14.63 16.58 -8.70
N SER A 110 -13.68 17.19 -7.99
CA SER A 110 -13.02 18.41 -8.48
C SER A 110 -11.85 18.12 -9.42
N SER A 111 -11.61 19.02 -10.39
CA SER A 111 -10.54 18.90 -11.38
C SER A 111 -9.14 18.79 -10.73
N ARG A 112 -8.88 19.52 -9.65
CA ARG A 112 -7.63 19.42 -8.87
C ARG A 112 -7.46 18.02 -8.28
N ARG A 113 -8.52 17.46 -7.69
CA ARG A 113 -8.53 16.14 -7.07
C ARG A 113 -8.40 15.01 -8.12
N ARG A 114 -9.02 15.17 -9.29
CA ARG A 114 -8.86 14.24 -10.44
C ARG A 114 -7.43 14.24 -10.98
N ARG A 115 -6.77 15.40 -11.09
CA ARG A 115 -5.34 15.49 -11.44
C ARG A 115 -4.44 14.81 -10.41
N TYR A 116 -4.75 14.96 -9.12
CA TYR A 116 -4.03 14.24 -8.06
C TYR A 116 -4.22 12.73 -8.21
N PHE A 117 -5.45 12.26 -8.44
CA PHE A 117 -5.72 10.85 -8.72
C PHE A 117 -4.92 10.35 -9.92
N HIS A 118 -4.94 11.04 -11.06
CA HIS A 118 -4.16 10.62 -12.23
C HIS A 118 -2.66 10.49 -11.94
N ARG A 119 -2.09 11.45 -11.19
CA ARG A 119 -0.66 11.44 -10.83
C ARG A 119 -0.30 10.36 -9.81
N GLN A 120 -1.14 10.11 -8.81
CA GLN A 120 -0.80 9.27 -7.64
C GLN A 120 -1.48 7.89 -7.65
N TRP A 121 -2.69 7.78 -8.18
CA TRP A 121 -3.44 6.53 -8.30
C TRP A 121 -3.37 5.95 -9.71
N GLY A 122 -3.43 6.80 -10.74
CA GLY A 122 -3.21 6.36 -12.13
C GLY A 122 -1.74 6.15 -12.49
N ALA A 123 -0.81 6.52 -11.59
CA ALA A 123 0.63 6.49 -11.81
C ALA A 123 1.04 7.18 -13.13
N ARG A 124 0.46 8.36 -13.40
CA ARG A 124 0.62 9.12 -14.65
C ARG A 124 0.26 8.32 -15.92
N GLY A 125 -0.79 7.50 -15.86
CA GLY A 125 -1.30 6.74 -17.00
C GLY A 125 -0.79 5.30 -17.08
N VAL A 126 0.12 4.88 -16.18
CA VAL A 126 0.66 3.50 -16.18
C VAL A 126 -0.37 2.47 -15.70
N VAL A 127 -1.16 2.80 -14.68
CA VAL A 127 -2.14 1.86 -14.09
C VAL A 127 -3.57 2.21 -14.48
N ALA A 128 -3.86 3.50 -14.61
CA ALA A 128 -5.16 3.98 -15.05
C ALA A 128 -5.02 5.34 -15.72
N SER A 129 -5.79 5.55 -16.78
CA SER A 129 -5.84 6.80 -17.53
C SER A 129 -7.18 7.50 -17.29
N VAL A 130 -7.20 8.83 -17.43
CA VAL A 130 -8.43 9.61 -17.30
C VAL A 130 -8.73 10.27 -18.64
N VAL A 131 -9.81 9.83 -19.28
CA VAL A 131 -10.27 10.31 -20.60
C VAL A 131 -11.71 10.79 -20.44
N ASP A 132 -12.00 12.02 -20.87
CA ASP A 132 -13.34 12.64 -20.80
C ASP A 132 -14.01 12.55 -19.43
N GLY A 133 -13.22 12.69 -18.38
CA GLY A 133 -13.72 12.61 -16.99
C GLY A 133 -14.14 11.21 -16.56
N ARG A 134 -13.72 10.16 -17.28
CA ARG A 134 -13.86 8.74 -16.91
C ARG A 134 -12.49 8.13 -16.66
N CYS A 135 -12.43 7.13 -15.79
CA CYS A 135 -11.21 6.38 -15.50
C CYS A 135 -11.22 5.07 -16.28
N LEU A 136 -10.17 4.84 -17.08
CA LEU A 136 -9.95 3.65 -17.90
C LEU A 136 -8.75 2.85 -17.38
#